data_AF-A0A9E5VSY3-F1
#
_entry.id   AF-A0A9E5VSY3-F1
#
_cell.length_a   1.000
_cell.length_b   1.000
_cell.length_c   1.000
_cell.angle_alpha   90.00
_cell.angle_beta   90.00
_cell.angle_gamma   90.00
#
_symmetry.space_group_name_H-M   'P 1'
#
loop_
_entity.id
_entity.type
_entity.pdbx_description
1 polymer ?
#
loop_
_entity_poly.entity_id
_entity_poly.type
_entity_poly.pdbx_seq_one_letter_code
_entity_poly.pdbx_strand_id
1 'polypeptide(L)'
;MNDITQEKVLEIKHEEIQNRSKYSISEHGWLPGLFRTIVQKAKSILELLIRQAKLPPKPKPGIDMAVFKEMKELLHRLRKYASEIKQIQDTELPELREELSETTGIFKGKERKEIEARIKVKEQKVSTLKDRISRMVQAHGYPDGQAFMAAYNKAERIVKQYEWALAEWMQQVEGKPAEEKKPPERKSVLEKLHRIREEAQKPPKRYYRDRDER
;
A
#
# COMPACT_ATOMS: atom_id res chain seq x y z
N MET A 1 7.33 -23.89 -16.07
CA MET A 1 7.89 -23.15 -17.22
C MET A 1 6.96 -23.40 -18.39
N ASN A 2 6.48 -22.37 -19.09
CA ASN A 2 5.74 -22.57 -20.34
C ASN A 2 6.77 -22.77 -21.46
N ASP A 3 7.32 -23.98 -21.56
CA ASP A 3 8.24 -24.30 -22.65
C ASP A 3 7.50 -24.31 -23.99
N ILE A 4 8.15 -23.76 -25.00
CA ILE A 4 7.69 -23.85 -26.39
C ILE A 4 8.02 -25.27 -26.86
N THR A 5 7.02 -26.14 -26.87
CA THR A 5 7.13 -27.49 -27.39
C THR A 5 7.21 -27.48 -28.92
N GLN A 6 8.00 -28.40 -29.50
CA GLN A 6 8.03 -28.56 -30.96
C GLN A 6 6.64 -28.84 -31.56
N GLU A 7 5.77 -29.55 -30.83
CA GLU A 7 4.39 -29.83 -31.24
C GLU A 7 3.59 -28.56 -31.54
N LYS A 8 3.56 -27.59 -30.60
CA LYS A 8 2.89 -26.29 -30.81
C LYS A 8 3.43 -25.51 -32.01
N VAL A 9 4.73 -25.56 -32.28
CA VAL A 9 5.32 -24.88 -33.44
C VAL A 9 4.91 -25.58 -34.74
N LEU A 10 4.85 -26.92 -34.73
CA LEU A 10 4.39 -27.70 -35.87
C LEU A 10 2.90 -27.51 -36.14
N GLU A 11 2.08 -27.41 -35.08
CA GLU A 11 0.65 -27.11 -35.16
C GLU A 11 0.41 -25.75 -35.84
N ILE A 12 1.10 -24.68 -35.42
CA ILE A 12 0.99 -23.35 -36.04
C ILE A 12 1.45 -23.38 -37.50
N LYS A 13 2.53 -24.09 -37.80
CA LYS A 13 2.98 -24.27 -39.19
C LYS A 13 1.90 -24.96 -40.03
N HIS A 14 1.21 -25.95 -39.49
CA HIS A 14 0.18 -26.69 -40.20
C HIS A 14 -1.11 -25.85 -40.35
N GLU A 15 -1.63 -25.28 -39.26
CA GLU A 15 -2.88 -24.52 -39.28
C GLU A 15 -2.73 -23.14 -39.92
N GLU A 16 -1.80 -22.33 -39.42
CA GLU A 16 -1.71 -20.91 -39.76
C GLU A 16 -0.95 -20.66 -41.07
N ILE A 17 -0.13 -21.60 -41.54
CA ILE A 17 0.56 -21.49 -42.85
C ILE A 17 -0.02 -22.46 -43.87
N GLN A 18 0.06 -23.78 -43.63
CA GLN A 18 -0.30 -24.75 -44.66
C GLN A 18 -1.81 -24.77 -44.98
N ASN A 19 -2.67 -24.87 -43.96
CA ASN A 19 -4.12 -24.94 -44.16
C ASN A 19 -4.68 -23.60 -44.67
N ARG A 20 -4.27 -22.48 -44.07
CA ARG A 20 -4.65 -21.15 -44.57
C ARG A 20 -4.20 -20.88 -46.00
N SER A 21 -3.00 -21.32 -46.38
CA SER A 21 -2.51 -21.15 -47.76
C SER A 21 -3.28 -22.02 -48.74
N LYS A 22 -3.54 -23.29 -48.40
CA LYS A 22 -4.37 -24.19 -49.23
C LYS A 22 -5.78 -23.62 -49.43
N TYR A 23 -6.40 -23.16 -48.36
CA TYR A 23 -7.70 -22.51 -48.41
C TYR A 23 -7.68 -21.27 -49.30
N SER A 24 -6.71 -20.38 -49.09
CA SER A 24 -6.56 -19.16 -49.90
C SER A 24 -6.39 -19.44 -51.39
N ILE A 25 -5.63 -20.48 -51.75
CA ILE A 25 -5.39 -20.88 -53.13
C ILE A 25 -6.66 -21.49 -53.75
N SER A 26 -7.39 -22.31 -52.99
CA SER A 26 -8.66 -22.90 -53.43
C SER A 26 -9.71 -21.83 -53.73
N GLU A 27 -9.81 -20.81 -52.87
CA GLU A 27 -10.86 -19.79 -52.95
C GLU A 27 -10.52 -18.65 -53.92
N HIS A 28 -9.25 -18.21 -53.96
CA HIS A 28 -8.86 -16.98 -54.66
C HIS A 28 -7.74 -17.19 -55.70
N GLY A 29 -7.29 -18.43 -55.89
CA GLY A 29 -6.09 -18.72 -56.68
C GLY A 29 -4.79 -18.29 -55.98
N TRP A 30 -3.67 -18.41 -56.68
CA TRP A 30 -2.37 -17.99 -56.13
C TRP A 30 -2.22 -16.47 -56.17
N LEU A 31 -2.33 -15.84 -55.00
CA LEU A 31 -2.12 -14.41 -54.81
C LEU A 31 -0.97 -14.17 -53.82
N PRO A 32 0.20 -13.69 -54.30
CA PRO A 32 1.36 -13.45 -53.44
C PRO A 32 1.09 -12.52 -52.25
N GLY A 33 0.19 -11.53 -52.42
CA GLY A 33 -0.22 -10.62 -51.36
C GLY A 33 -0.97 -11.33 -50.21
N LEU A 34 -1.88 -12.26 -50.53
CA LEU A 34 -2.60 -13.04 -49.51
C LEU A 34 -1.65 -13.99 -48.78
N PHE A 35 -0.76 -14.66 -49.51
CA PHE A 35 0.26 -15.51 -48.90
C PHE A 35 1.17 -14.71 -47.95
N ARG A 36 1.59 -13.50 -48.34
CA ARG A 36 2.34 -12.60 -47.46
C ARG A 36 1.57 -12.29 -46.18
N THR A 37 0.27 -11.99 -46.24
CA THR A 37 -0.57 -11.73 -45.05
C THR A 37 -0.67 -12.95 -44.14
N ILE A 38 -0.83 -14.14 -44.71
CA ILE A 38 -0.87 -15.42 -43.96
C ILE A 38 0.45 -15.63 -43.22
N VAL A 39 1.59 -15.46 -43.89
CA VAL A 39 2.91 -15.58 -43.28
C VAL A 39 3.15 -14.52 -42.20
N GLN A 40 2.72 -13.26 -42.41
CA GLN A 40 2.82 -12.21 -41.39
C GLN A 40 1.98 -12.55 -40.14
N LYS A 41 0.80 -13.15 -40.32
CA LYS A 41 -0.04 -13.62 -39.21
C LYS A 41 0.61 -14.79 -38.46
N ALA A 42 1.14 -15.78 -39.16
CA ALA A 42 1.85 -16.88 -38.51
C ALA A 42 3.09 -16.37 -37.75
N LYS A 43 3.82 -15.41 -38.34
CA LYS A 43 4.96 -14.74 -37.69
C LYS A 43 4.52 -14.04 -36.39
N SER A 44 3.44 -13.26 -36.40
CA SER A 44 2.97 -12.55 -35.20
C SER A 44 2.52 -13.51 -34.08
N ILE A 45 1.90 -14.64 -34.44
CA ILE A 45 1.52 -15.70 -33.49
C ILE A 45 2.76 -16.34 -32.86
N LEU A 46 3.78 -16.68 -33.66
CA LEU A 46 5.04 -17.24 -33.15
C LEU A 46 5.80 -16.24 -32.28
N GLU A 47 5.85 -14.96 -32.66
CA GLU A 47 6.43 -13.90 -31.84
C GLU A 47 5.72 -13.75 -30.50
N LEU A 48 4.39 -13.86 -30.47
CA LEU A 48 3.61 -13.83 -29.23
C LEU A 48 3.92 -15.04 -28.33
N LEU A 49 4.03 -16.24 -28.89
CA LEU A 49 4.39 -17.45 -28.12
C LEU A 49 5.80 -17.38 -27.57
N ILE A 50 6.75 -16.87 -28.36
CA ILE A 50 8.13 -16.65 -27.90
C ILE A 50 8.16 -15.62 -26.77
N ARG A 51 7.37 -14.53 -26.88
CA ARG A 51 7.24 -13.55 -25.79
C ARG A 51 6.67 -14.20 -24.53
N GLN A 52 5.60 -14.97 -24.64
CA GLN A 52 4.96 -15.65 -23.52
C GLN A 52 5.87 -16.67 -22.83
N ALA A 53 6.66 -17.43 -23.60
CA ALA A 53 7.63 -18.38 -23.06
C ALA A 53 8.82 -17.69 -22.37
N LYS A 54 9.18 -16.49 -22.83
CA LYS A 54 10.22 -15.64 -22.21
C LYS A 54 9.72 -14.85 -21.00
N LEU A 55 8.42 -14.84 -20.71
CA LEU A 55 7.90 -14.16 -19.54
C LEU A 55 8.40 -14.85 -18.26
N PRO A 56 8.83 -14.07 -17.25
CA PRO A 56 9.09 -14.63 -15.94
C PRO A 56 7.80 -15.26 -15.37
N PRO A 57 7.91 -16.26 -14.48
CA PRO A 57 6.75 -16.82 -13.83
C PRO A 57 6.00 -15.73 -13.07
N LYS A 58 4.66 -15.82 -13.07
CA LYS A 58 3.82 -14.88 -12.32
C LYS A 58 4.28 -14.86 -10.86
N PRO A 59 4.54 -13.66 -10.29
CA PRO A 59 4.98 -13.57 -8.91
C PRO A 59 3.91 -14.16 -7.98
N LYS A 60 4.35 -14.70 -6.86
CA LYS A 60 3.48 -15.22 -5.80
C LYS A 60 3.67 -14.39 -4.53
N PRO A 61 2.61 -14.15 -3.75
CA PRO A 61 2.75 -13.47 -2.46
C PRO A 61 3.70 -14.26 -1.56
N GLY A 62 4.64 -13.56 -0.92
CA GLY A 62 5.55 -14.16 0.07
C GLY A 62 4.90 -14.36 1.45
N ILE A 63 3.62 -14.00 1.60
CA ILE A 63 2.81 -14.12 2.82
C ILE A 63 1.40 -14.54 2.41
N ASP A 64 0.71 -15.24 3.31
CA ASP A 64 -0.72 -15.51 3.17
C ASP A 64 -1.55 -14.21 3.18
N MET A 65 -2.24 -13.96 2.07
CA MET A 65 -3.06 -12.76 1.89
C MET A 65 -4.28 -12.72 2.84
N ALA A 66 -4.77 -13.88 3.29
CA ALA A 66 -5.83 -13.95 4.31
C ALA A 66 -5.32 -13.44 5.66
N VAL A 67 -4.15 -13.90 6.08
CA VAL A 67 -3.48 -13.43 7.31
C VAL A 67 -3.24 -11.92 7.24
N PHE A 68 -2.73 -11.39 6.12
CA PHE A 68 -2.53 -9.95 5.98
C PHE A 68 -3.85 -9.15 6.04
N LYS A 69 -4.94 -9.69 5.50
CA LYS A 69 -6.27 -9.09 5.62
C LYS A 69 -6.74 -9.03 7.07
N GLU A 70 -6.57 -10.10 7.83
CA GLU A 70 -6.88 -10.13 9.27
C GLU A 70 -6.07 -9.10 10.05
N MET A 71 -4.77 -8.96 9.74
CA MET A 71 -3.92 -7.93 10.33
C MET A 71 -4.41 -6.50 10.02
N LYS A 72 -4.89 -6.24 8.80
CA LYS A 72 -5.48 -4.94 8.43
C LYS A 72 -6.74 -4.64 9.21
N GLU A 73 -7.63 -5.62 9.37
CA GLU A 73 -8.85 -5.48 10.17
C GLU A 73 -8.54 -5.20 11.64
N LEU A 74 -7.56 -5.92 12.20
CA LEU A 74 -7.08 -5.67 13.55
C LEU A 74 -6.56 -4.22 13.67
N LEU A 75 -5.66 -3.79 12.78
CA LEU A 75 -5.13 -2.42 12.78
C LEU A 75 -6.23 -1.36 12.70
N HIS A 76 -7.25 -1.57 11.86
CA HIS A 76 -8.38 -0.65 11.74
C HIS A 76 -9.12 -0.49 13.07
N ARG A 77 -9.43 -1.61 13.75
CA ARG A 77 -10.09 -1.59 15.06
C ARG A 77 -9.22 -0.94 16.13
N LEU A 78 -7.91 -1.22 16.16
CA LEU A 78 -6.98 -0.60 17.11
C LEU A 78 -6.93 0.92 16.92
N ARG A 79 -6.89 1.39 15.67
CA ARG A 79 -6.93 2.82 15.35
C ARG A 79 -8.22 3.49 15.78
N LYS A 80 -9.35 2.80 15.65
CA LYS A 80 -10.65 3.30 16.13
C LYS A 80 -10.61 3.59 17.64
N TYR A 81 -10.16 2.64 18.45
CA TYR A 81 -10.03 2.84 19.90
C TYR A 81 -8.97 3.88 20.27
N ALA A 82 -7.83 3.90 19.58
CA ALA A 82 -6.79 4.90 19.81
C ALA A 82 -7.28 6.32 19.49
N SER A 83 -8.08 6.49 18.43
CA SER A 83 -8.69 7.78 18.08
C SER A 83 -9.71 8.23 19.13
N GLU A 84 -10.49 7.33 19.69
CA GLU A 84 -11.45 7.64 20.76
C GLU A 84 -10.73 8.02 22.06
N ILE A 85 -9.66 7.30 22.43
CA ILE A 85 -8.78 7.69 23.54
C ILE A 85 -8.23 9.10 23.33
N LYS A 86 -7.71 9.37 22.12
CA LYS A 86 -7.14 10.67 21.78
C LYS A 86 -8.18 11.78 21.90
N GLN A 87 -9.41 11.57 21.43
CA GLN A 87 -10.50 12.53 21.57
C GLN A 87 -10.82 12.82 23.05
N ILE A 88 -10.91 11.79 23.88
CA ILE A 88 -11.19 11.98 25.30
C ILE A 88 -10.04 12.72 26.00
N GLN A 89 -8.80 12.38 25.68
CA GLN A 89 -7.61 12.95 26.34
C GLN A 89 -7.28 14.37 25.88
N ASP A 90 -7.43 14.67 24.59
CA ASP A 90 -6.98 15.93 23.99
C ASP A 90 -8.11 16.98 23.89
N THR A 91 -9.38 16.57 24.06
CA THR A 91 -10.54 17.46 23.90
C THR A 91 -11.44 17.42 25.12
N GLU A 92 -12.05 16.28 25.41
CA GLU A 92 -13.12 16.22 26.42
C GLU A 92 -12.60 16.43 27.86
N LEU A 93 -11.46 15.84 28.22
CA LEU A 93 -10.88 16.00 29.56
C LEU A 93 -10.38 17.43 29.81
N PRO A 94 -9.67 18.09 28.87
CA PRO A 94 -9.32 19.50 28.99
C PRO A 94 -10.54 20.41 29.19
N GLU A 95 -11.58 20.26 28.37
CA GLU A 95 -12.82 21.06 28.47
C GLU A 95 -13.48 20.91 29.84
N LEU A 96 -13.62 19.67 30.35
CA LEU A 96 -14.18 19.43 31.68
C LEU A 96 -13.32 19.98 32.81
N ARG A 97 -11.99 19.99 32.65
CA ARG A 97 -11.05 20.54 33.64
C ARG A 97 -11.09 22.07 33.65
N GLU A 98 -11.27 22.69 32.49
CA GLU A 98 -11.51 24.13 32.36
C GLU A 98 -12.84 24.51 33.01
N GLU A 99 -13.94 23.80 32.70
CA GLU A 99 -15.25 23.96 33.34
C GLU A 99 -15.17 23.85 34.87
N LEU A 100 -14.42 22.87 35.39
CA LEU A 100 -14.19 22.71 36.82
C LEU A 100 -13.45 23.91 37.44
N SER A 101 -12.51 24.50 36.69
CA SER A 101 -11.72 25.66 37.13
C SER A 101 -12.53 26.95 37.16
N GLU A 102 -13.44 27.15 36.20
CA GLU A 102 -14.35 28.30 36.15
C GLU A 102 -15.46 28.23 37.20
N THR A 103 -15.85 27.00 37.58
CA THR A 103 -16.84 26.70 38.61
C THR A 103 -16.25 26.99 40.01
N THR A 104 -15.98 28.27 40.29
CA THR A 104 -15.40 28.76 41.54
C THR A 104 -16.43 29.58 42.32
N GLY A 105 -16.74 29.17 43.55
CA GLY A 105 -17.68 29.91 44.41
C GLY A 105 -18.24 29.04 45.53
N ILE A 106 -18.49 29.64 46.70
CA ILE A 106 -18.90 28.96 47.94
C ILE A 106 -20.20 28.15 47.78
N PHE A 107 -21.09 28.55 46.87
CA PHE A 107 -22.37 27.86 46.61
C PHE A 107 -22.32 26.79 45.50
N LYS A 108 -21.18 26.61 44.79
CA LYS A 108 -21.07 25.69 43.63
C LYS A 108 -20.59 24.28 43.97
N GLY A 109 -20.69 23.86 45.24
CA GLY A 109 -20.16 22.57 45.70
C GLY A 109 -20.80 21.34 45.04
N LYS A 110 -22.08 21.40 44.68
CA LYS A 110 -22.77 20.28 43.97
C LYS A 110 -22.31 20.17 42.52
N GLU A 111 -22.27 21.30 41.81
CA GLU A 111 -21.84 21.41 40.40
C GLU A 111 -20.39 20.92 40.22
N ARG A 112 -19.47 21.33 41.12
CA ARG A 112 -18.09 20.82 41.14
C ARG A 112 -18.00 19.30 41.27
N LYS A 113 -18.75 18.71 42.22
CA LYS A 113 -18.76 17.25 42.42
C LYS A 113 -19.28 16.52 41.19
N GLU A 114 -20.24 17.09 40.47
CA GLU A 114 -20.76 16.51 39.24
C GLU A 114 -19.73 16.54 38.10
N ILE A 115 -19.04 17.67 37.92
CA ILE A 115 -17.94 17.79 36.93
C ILE A 115 -16.80 16.82 37.27
N GLU A 116 -16.39 16.73 38.54
CA GLU A 116 -15.38 15.75 38.99
C GLU A 116 -15.80 14.30 38.71
N ALA A 117 -17.08 13.97 38.92
CA ALA A 117 -17.61 12.64 38.60
C ALA A 117 -17.55 12.37 37.08
N ARG A 118 -17.90 13.36 36.24
CA ARG A 118 -17.78 13.25 34.77
C ARG A 118 -16.33 13.02 34.34
N ILE A 119 -15.38 13.75 34.91
CA ILE A 119 -13.93 13.56 34.66
C ILE A 119 -13.54 12.11 34.99
N LYS A 120 -13.88 11.61 36.18
CA LYS A 120 -13.58 10.23 36.60
C LYS A 120 -14.15 9.19 35.65
N VAL A 121 -15.39 9.37 35.19
CA VAL A 121 -16.02 8.47 34.20
C VAL A 121 -15.25 8.47 32.88
N LYS A 122 -14.81 9.64 32.40
CA LYS A 122 -14.01 9.75 31.17
C LYS A 122 -12.63 9.12 31.32
N GLU A 123 -11.96 9.32 32.45
CA GLU A 123 -10.67 8.67 32.76
C GLU A 123 -10.80 7.14 32.81
N GLN A 124 -11.87 6.63 33.44
CA GLN A 124 -12.17 5.21 33.48
C GLN A 124 -12.44 4.65 32.08
N LYS A 125 -13.12 5.42 31.21
CA LYS A 125 -13.34 5.04 29.82
C LYS A 125 -12.02 4.92 29.06
N VAL A 126 -11.09 5.86 29.23
CA VAL A 126 -9.73 5.78 28.64
C VAL A 126 -9.01 4.52 29.09
N SER A 127 -9.03 4.20 30.39
CA SER A 127 -8.43 2.98 30.93
C SER A 127 -9.03 1.72 30.28
N THR A 128 -10.37 1.64 30.24
CA THR A 128 -11.10 0.52 29.62
C THR A 128 -10.75 0.33 28.13
N LEU A 129 -10.60 1.43 27.39
CA LEU A 129 -10.21 1.38 25.98
C LEU A 129 -8.76 0.90 25.79
N LYS A 130 -7.83 1.33 26.65
CA LYS A 130 -6.43 0.87 26.65
C LYS A 130 -6.33 -0.63 26.94
N ASP A 131 -7.09 -1.13 27.91
CA ASP A 131 -7.17 -2.55 28.21
C ASP A 131 -7.73 -3.34 27.03
N ARG A 132 -8.76 -2.81 26.36
CA ARG A 132 -9.36 -3.45 25.18
C ARG A 132 -8.35 -3.56 24.04
N ILE A 133 -7.58 -2.50 23.77
CA ILE A 133 -6.48 -2.52 22.80
C ILE A 133 -5.48 -3.63 23.15
N SER A 134 -5.04 -3.68 24.42
CA SER A 134 -4.05 -4.66 24.89
C SER A 134 -4.55 -6.10 24.73
N ARG A 135 -5.79 -6.38 25.17
CA ARG A 135 -6.42 -7.70 25.04
C ARG A 135 -6.58 -8.13 23.59
N MET A 136 -6.95 -7.21 22.70
CA MET A 136 -7.10 -7.53 21.28
C MET A 136 -5.78 -7.95 20.66
N VAL A 137 -4.71 -7.21 20.93
CA VAL A 137 -3.39 -7.51 20.38
C VAL A 137 -2.89 -8.87 20.89
N GLN A 138 -3.08 -9.15 22.18
CA GLN A 138 -2.75 -10.43 22.81
C GLN A 138 -3.59 -11.61 22.28
N ALA A 139 -4.88 -11.41 22.03
CA ALA A 139 -5.76 -12.43 21.44
C ALA A 139 -5.30 -12.86 20.04
N HIS A 140 -4.60 -11.96 19.32
CA HIS A 140 -4.00 -12.25 18.02
C HIS A 140 -2.55 -12.74 18.11
N GLY A 141 -2.07 -13.10 19.30
CA GLY A 141 -0.74 -13.70 19.52
C GLY A 141 0.41 -12.69 19.62
N TYR A 142 0.12 -11.40 19.75
CA TYR A 142 1.14 -10.36 19.90
C TYR A 142 1.23 -9.89 21.35
N PRO A 143 2.43 -9.74 21.93
CA PRO A 143 2.59 -9.34 23.33
C PRO A 143 2.07 -7.92 23.60
N ASP A 144 2.29 -7.01 22.66
CA ASP A 144 1.88 -5.61 22.73
C ASP A 144 1.64 -5.01 21.33
N GLY A 145 1.08 -3.80 21.30
CA GLY A 145 0.79 -3.06 20.07
C GLY A 145 2.03 -2.74 19.22
N GLN A 146 3.21 -2.62 19.83
CA GLN A 146 4.45 -2.33 19.12
C GLN A 146 4.95 -3.56 18.35
N ALA A 147 4.91 -4.73 18.97
CA ALA A 147 5.20 -6.02 18.33
C ALA A 147 4.25 -6.26 17.16
N PHE A 148 2.94 -5.99 17.35
CA PHE A 148 1.97 -6.04 16.26
C PHE A 148 2.33 -5.08 15.12
N MET A 149 2.62 -3.81 15.42
CA MET A 149 2.99 -2.82 14.39
C MET A 149 4.27 -3.21 13.64
N ALA A 150 5.26 -3.78 14.32
CA ALA A 150 6.48 -4.27 13.70
C ALA A 150 6.19 -5.42 12.72
N ALA A 151 5.37 -6.39 13.13
CA ALA A 151 4.93 -7.49 12.27
C ALA A 151 4.11 -6.99 11.07
N TYR A 152 3.16 -6.08 11.31
CA TYR A 152 2.34 -5.45 10.25
C TYR A 152 3.20 -4.73 9.22
N ASN A 153 4.16 -3.91 9.65
CA ASN A 153 5.04 -3.18 8.75
C ASN A 153 5.92 -4.12 7.90
N LYS A 154 6.37 -5.25 8.48
CA LYS A 154 7.11 -6.27 7.73
C LYS A 154 6.21 -6.92 6.67
N ALA A 155 4.99 -7.30 7.05
CA ALA A 155 4.03 -7.91 6.13
C ALA A 155 3.63 -6.95 5.00
N GLU A 156 3.36 -5.69 5.34
CA GLU A 156 3.02 -4.66 4.36
C GLU A 156 4.13 -4.44 3.33
N ARG A 157 5.40 -4.47 3.74
CA ARG A 157 6.53 -4.37 2.80
C ARG A 157 6.56 -5.53 1.81
N ILE A 158 6.34 -6.75 2.28
CA ILE A 158 6.33 -7.94 1.42
C ILE A 158 5.16 -7.88 0.43
N VAL A 159 3.98 -7.48 0.91
CA VAL A 159 2.80 -7.32 0.04
C VAL A 159 3.02 -6.21 -1.00
N LYS A 160 3.57 -5.06 -0.61
CA LYS A 160 3.91 -3.97 -1.55
C LYS A 160 4.94 -4.42 -2.60
N GLN A 161 5.94 -5.20 -2.20
CA GLN A 161 6.91 -5.77 -3.14
C GLN A 161 6.24 -6.73 -4.13
N TYR A 162 5.33 -7.58 -3.64
CA TYR A 162 4.54 -8.48 -4.48
C TYR A 162 3.63 -7.72 -5.45
N GLU A 163 2.88 -6.72 -4.97
CA GLU A 163 2.01 -5.88 -5.80
C GLU A 163 2.81 -5.16 -6.89
N TRP A 164 4.00 -4.67 -6.56
CA TRP A 164 4.90 -4.05 -7.53
C TRP A 164 5.41 -5.05 -8.58
N ALA A 165 5.91 -6.21 -8.15
CA ALA A 165 6.36 -7.26 -9.07
C ALA A 165 5.21 -7.76 -9.95
N LEU A 166 4.00 -7.85 -9.42
CA LEU A 166 2.81 -8.23 -10.18
C LEU A 166 2.46 -7.18 -11.24
N ALA A 167 2.56 -5.90 -10.90
CA ALA A 167 2.32 -4.81 -11.85
C ALA A 167 3.36 -4.80 -12.98
N GLU A 168 4.63 -4.99 -12.66
CA GLU A 168 5.71 -5.12 -13.66
C GLU A 168 5.49 -6.34 -14.57
N TRP A 169 5.12 -7.47 -13.98
CA TRP A 169 4.75 -8.67 -14.74
C TRP A 169 3.56 -8.42 -15.68
N MET A 170 2.51 -7.74 -15.20
CA MET A 170 1.34 -7.38 -16.02
C MET A 170 1.70 -6.44 -17.17
N GLN A 171 2.58 -5.45 -16.96
CA GLN A 171 3.06 -4.58 -18.04
C GLN A 171 3.81 -5.35 -19.12
N GLN A 172 4.63 -6.32 -18.72
CA GLN A 172 5.38 -7.16 -19.65
C GLN A 172 4.44 -8.10 -20.45
N VAL A 173 3.32 -8.51 -19.85
CA VAL A 173 2.27 -9.32 -20.50
C VAL A 173 1.43 -8.49 -21.48
N GLU A 174 1.03 -7.26 -21.10
CA GLU A 174 0.11 -6.42 -21.90
C GLU A 174 0.79 -5.64 -23.04
N GLY A 175 2.12 -5.50 -23.03
CA GLY A 175 2.86 -4.93 -24.17
C GLY A 175 2.49 -3.49 -24.54
N LYS A 176 2.04 -2.66 -23.59
CA LYS A 176 1.89 -1.22 -23.81
C LYS A 176 3.27 -0.54 -23.78
N PRO A 177 3.57 0.41 -24.69
CA PRO A 177 4.77 1.22 -24.59
C PRO A 177 4.72 2.01 -23.30
N ALA A 178 5.87 2.10 -22.64
CA ALA A 178 6.05 2.70 -21.34
C ALA A 178 5.74 4.21 -21.34
N GLU A 179 4.48 4.58 -21.14
CA GLU A 179 4.13 5.90 -20.61
C GLU A 179 3.94 5.79 -19.10
N GLU A 180 5.01 6.20 -18.43
CA GLU A 180 5.03 6.87 -17.13
C GLU A 180 4.09 6.34 -16.06
N LYS A 181 4.55 5.33 -15.30
CA LYS A 181 4.64 5.45 -13.83
C LYS A 181 5.88 4.72 -13.36
N LYS A 182 6.95 5.48 -13.12
CA LYS A 182 8.00 5.00 -12.21
C LYS A 182 7.34 4.64 -10.88
N PRO A 183 7.77 3.57 -10.19
CA PRO A 183 7.41 3.38 -8.79
C PRO A 183 7.66 4.71 -8.04
N PRO A 184 6.82 5.12 -7.06
CA PRO A 184 7.13 6.29 -6.26
C PRO A 184 8.52 6.08 -5.68
N GLU A 185 9.49 6.79 -6.26
CA GLU A 185 10.89 6.54 -6.04
C GLU A 185 11.15 6.80 -4.56
N ARG A 186 11.83 5.85 -3.91
CA ARG A 186 12.42 6.01 -2.57
C ARG A 186 13.44 7.16 -2.47
N LYS A 187 13.54 8.01 -3.49
CA LYS A 187 14.27 9.27 -3.49
C LYS A 187 13.73 10.26 -2.45
N SER A 188 12.43 10.20 -2.11
CA SER A 188 11.86 11.10 -1.09
C SER A 188 12.34 10.84 0.35
N VAL A 189 12.98 9.71 0.68
CA VAL A 189 13.46 9.48 2.06
C VAL A 189 14.94 9.85 2.21
N LEU A 190 15.79 9.42 1.29
CA LEU A 190 17.22 9.74 1.30
C LEU A 190 17.48 11.24 1.00
N GLU A 191 16.79 11.80 0.01
CA GLU A 191 16.92 13.22 -0.34
C GLU A 191 16.37 14.13 0.77
N LYS A 192 15.30 13.70 1.44
CA LYS A 192 14.71 14.39 2.59
C LYS A 192 15.57 14.25 3.85
N LEU A 193 16.27 13.11 4.03
CA LEU A 193 17.30 12.94 5.06
C LEU A 193 18.54 13.82 4.79
N HIS A 194 19.00 13.93 3.54
CA HIS A 194 20.08 14.84 3.17
C HIS A 194 19.69 16.30 3.42
N ARG A 195 18.47 16.69 3.05
CA ARG A 195 17.95 18.05 3.27
C ARG A 195 17.80 18.41 4.76
N ILE A 196 17.32 17.48 5.59
CA ILE A 196 17.25 17.65 7.06
C ILE A 196 18.66 17.72 7.67
N ARG A 197 19.61 16.94 7.16
CA ARG A 197 21.01 16.97 7.61
C ARG A 197 21.74 18.27 7.22
N GLU A 198 21.42 18.84 6.06
CA GLU A 198 21.93 20.13 5.61
C GLU A 198 21.28 21.31 6.35
N GLU A 199 19.98 21.24 6.66
CA GLU A 199 19.30 22.24 7.51
C GLU A 199 19.82 22.23 8.95
N ALA A 200 20.15 21.06 9.51
CA ALA A 200 20.73 20.94 10.85
C ALA A 200 22.19 21.40 10.95
N GLN A 201 22.92 21.49 9.83
CA GLN A 201 24.31 21.98 9.79
C GLN A 201 24.43 23.48 9.49
N LYS A 202 23.34 24.17 9.16
CA LYS A 202 23.35 25.63 9.02
C LYS A 202 23.28 26.29 10.39
N PRO A 203 24.26 27.13 10.79
CA PRO A 203 24.14 27.90 12.02
C PRO A 203 22.95 28.88 11.91
N PRO A 204 22.18 29.09 13.00
CA PRO A 204 21.05 30.01 12.98
C PRO A 204 21.54 31.41 12.65
N LYS A 205 21.01 32.02 11.57
CA LYS A 205 21.20 33.45 11.30
C LYS A 205 20.58 34.23 12.45
N ARG A 206 21.44 34.71 13.36
CA ARG A 206 21.10 35.76 14.32
C ARG A 206 20.72 37.01 13.53
N TYR A 207 19.43 37.28 13.40
CA TYR A 207 18.97 38.63 13.13
C TYR A 207 19.27 39.44 14.38
N TYR A 208 20.25 40.34 14.30
CA TYR A 208 20.41 41.40 15.28
C TYR A 208 19.13 42.23 15.25
N ARG A 209 18.37 42.19 16.35
CA ARG A 209 17.46 43.28 16.68
C ARG A 209 18.34 44.39 17.23
N ASP A 210 18.58 45.42 16.41
CA ASP A 210 18.97 46.71 16.93
C ASP A 210 17.85 47.19 17.85
N ARG A 211 18.15 47.22 19.15
CA ARG A 211 17.35 47.88 20.16
C ARG A 211 18.30 48.77 20.97
N ASP A 212 17.99 50.06 20.87
CA ASP A 212 18.33 51.18 21.73
C ASP A 212 19.77 51.68 21.76
N GLU A 213 19.97 52.88 21.21
CA GLU A 213 20.53 53.98 22.00
C GLU A 213 19.78 55.30 21.69
N ARG A 214 19.14 55.81 22.74
CA ARG A 214 18.87 57.22 23.14
C ARG A 214 18.43 58.27 22.11
#